data_AF-A0A7V5PC38-F1
#
_entry.id   AF-A0A7V5PC38-F1
#
_cell.length_a   1.000
_cell.length_b   1.000
_cell.length_c   1.000
_cell.angle_alpha   90.00
_cell.angle_beta   90.00
_cell.angle_gamma   90.00
#
_symmetry.space_group_name_H-M   'P 1'
#
loop_
_entity.id
_entity.type
_entity.pdbx_description
1 polymer ?
#
loop_
_entity_poly.entity_id
_entity_poly.type
_entity_poly.pdbx_seq_one_letter_code
_entity_poly.pdbx_strand_id
1 'polypeptide(L)' 'MEKENLKEFETSENLQNMVLKIMYVMKQKYADYPEYKTIMMNLTTVSKELNSIRIKEITGELEGNSKIE' A
#
# COMPACT_ATOMS: atom_id res chain seq x y z
N MET A 1 -9.99 -12.17 -19.94
CA MET A 1 -9.33 -10.86 -19.75
C MET A 1 -9.44 -10.31 -18.32
N GLU A 2 -9.92 -11.07 -17.32
CA GLU A 2 -10.02 -10.58 -15.92
C GLU A 2 -8.88 -11.04 -15.00
N LYS A 3 -8.20 -12.16 -15.31
CA LYS A 3 -7.14 -12.71 -14.44
C LYS A 3 -5.82 -11.94 -14.46
N GLU A 4 -5.54 -11.15 -15.50
CA GLU A 4 -4.27 -10.40 -15.59
C GLU A 4 -4.25 -9.14 -14.72
N ASN A 5 -5.41 -8.55 -14.43
CA ASN A 5 -5.53 -7.30 -13.66
C ASN A 5 -5.35 -7.48 -12.15
N LEU A 6 -5.35 -8.71 -11.62
CA LEU A 6 -5.23 -8.95 -10.18
C LEU A 6 -3.78 -9.10 -9.70
N LYS A 7 -2.82 -9.35 -10.61
CA LYS A 7 -1.39 -9.48 -10.26
C LYS A 7 -0.81 -8.25 -9.59
N GLU A 8 -1.34 -7.08 -9.92
CA GLU A 8 -0.93 -5.80 -9.32
C GLU A 8 -1.32 -5.70 -7.83
N PHE A 9 -2.20 -6.57 -7.34
CA PHE A 9 -2.66 -6.60 -5.95
C PHE A 9 -2.16 -7.85 -5.18
N GLU A 10 -1.37 -8.72 -5.80
CA GLU A 10 -0.96 -10.01 -5.23
C GLU A 10 0.09 -9.90 -4.12
N THR A 11 0.88 -8.81 -4.09
CA THR A 11 1.96 -8.65 -3.10
C THR A 11 1.88 -7.31 -2.40
N SER A 12 2.33 -7.29 -1.14
CA SER A 12 2.49 -6.06 -0.35
C SER A 12 3.38 -5.03 -1.07
N GLU A 13 4.38 -5.50 -1.81
CA GLU A 13 5.27 -4.67 -2.63
C GLU A 13 4.55 -4.02 -3.82
N ASN A 14 3.71 -4.78 -4.53
CA ASN A 14 2.95 -4.21 -5.66
C ASN A 14 1.94 -3.17 -5.18
N LEU A 15 1.26 -3.45 -4.06
CA LEU A 15 0.36 -2.50 -3.39
C LEU A 15 1.10 -1.23 -2.96
N GLN A 16 2.27 -1.37 -2.34
CA GLN A 16 3.09 -0.24 -1.92
C GLN A 16 3.49 0.64 -3.11
N ASN A 17 3.91 0.03 -4.21
CA ASN A 17 4.28 0.75 -5.43
C ASN A 17 3.10 1.52 -6.04
N MET A 18 1.88 0.97 -5.98
CA MET A 18 0.68 1.68 -6.42
C MET A 18 0.36 2.88 -5.54
N VAL A 19 0.39 2.72 -4.22
CA VAL A 19 0.15 3.84 -3.28
C VAL A 19 1.13 4.98 -3.54
N LEU A 20 2.42 4.66 -3.74
CA LEU A 20 3.45 5.66 -4.08
C LEU A 20 3.18 6.37 -5.42
N LYS A 21 2.72 5.64 -6.45
CA LYS A 21 2.31 6.24 -7.73
C LYS A 21 1.11 7.19 -7.56
N ILE A 22 0.11 6.81 -6.78
CA ILE A 22 -1.05 7.67 -6.50
C ILE A 22 -0.60 8.93 -5.76
N MET A 23 0.22 8.79 -4.72
CA MET A 23 0.79 9.93 -3.99
C MET A 23 1.57 10.88 -4.90
N TYR A 24 2.35 10.34 -5.84
CA TYR A 24 3.06 11.14 -6.84
C TYR A 24 2.10 11.94 -7.71
N VAL A 25 1.05 11.31 -8.27
CA VAL A 25 0.05 11.98 -9.11
C VAL A 25 -0.73 13.03 -8.31
N MET A 26 -1.12 12.71 -7.07
CA MET A 26 -1.77 13.66 -6.15
C MET A 26 -0.93 14.92 -5.96
N LYS A 27 0.38 14.76 -5.73
CA LYS A 27 1.30 15.88 -5.57
C LYS A 27 1.47 16.70 -6.85
N GLN A 28 1.51 16.06 -8.02
CA GLN A 28 1.74 16.76 -9.30
C GLN A 28 0.50 17.51 -9.80
N LYS A 29 -0.69 16.92 -9.64
CA LYS A 29 -1.90 17.42 -10.31
C LYS A 29 -2.92 18.04 -9.36
N TYR A 30 -2.87 17.68 -8.08
CA TYR A 30 -3.95 17.98 -7.13
C TYR A 30 -3.46 18.69 -5.88
N ALA A 31 -2.21 19.17 -5.82
CA ALA A 31 -1.63 19.81 -4.62
C ALA A 31 -2.40 21.06 -4.15
N ASP A 32 -3.04 21.79 -5.08
CA ASP A 32 -3.78 23.02 -4.80
C ASP A 32 -5.23 22.77 -4.33
N TYR A 33 -5.69 21.52 -4.36
CA TYR A 33 -7.03 21.18 -3.92
C TYR A 33 -7.10 21.12 -2.39
N PRO A 34 -8.17 21.67 -1.75
CA PRO A 34 -8.30 21.68 -0.29
C PRO A 34 -8.17 20.29 0.36
N GLU A 35 -8.65 19.26 -0.32
CA GLU A 35 -8.68 17.87 0.14
C GLU A 35 -7.32 17.18 0.03
N TYR A 36 -6.37 17.76 -0.71
CA TYR A 36 -5.05 17.17 -0.97
C TYR A 36 -4.35 16.71 0.30
N LYS A 37 -4.31 17.58 1.32
CA LYS A 37 -3.64 17.27 2.59
C LYS A 37 -4.25 16.05 3.27
N THR A 38 -5.57 15.98 3.32
CA THR A 38 -6.30 14.86 3.93
C THR A 38 -6.05 13.56 3.17
N ILE A 39 -6.15 13.59 1.83
CA ILE A 39 -5.91 12.42 0.99
C ILE A 39 -4.46 11.94 1.13
N MET A 40 -3.49 12.86 1.10
CA MET A 40 -2.07 12.52 1.28
C MET A 40 -1.78 11.94 2.66
N MET A 41 -2.43 12.44 3.71
CA MET A 41 -2.30 11.87 5.06
C MET A 41 -2.81 10.43 5.09
N ASN A 42 -3.97 10.17 4.51
CA ASN A 42 -4.55 8.82 4.44
C ASN A 42 -3.65 7.87 3.62
N LEU A 43 -3.16 8.29 2.46
CA LEU A 43 -2.24 7.49 1.64
C LEU A 43 -0.91 7.23 2.36
N THR A 44 -0.43 8.20 3.16
CA THR A 44 0.77 8.03 3.99
C THR A 44 0.54 6.99 5.08
N THR A 45 -0.63 6.97 5.72
CA THR A 45 -0.99 5.94 6.71
C THR A 45 -1.02 4.55 6.07
N VAL A 46 -1.70 4.40 4.94
CA VAL A 46 -1.75 3.11 4.20
C VAL A 46 -0.35 2.64 3.81
N SER A 47 0.51 3.54 3.31
CA SER A 47 1.91 3.23 2.97
C SER A 47 2.71 2.72 4.17
N LYS A 48 2.50 3.29 5.37
CA LYS A 48 3.16 2.82 6.61
C LYS A 48 2.66 1.43 7.02
N GLU A 49 1.37 1.19 6.92
CA GLU A 49 0.77 -0.12 7.24
C GLU A 49 1.26 -1.21 6.29
N LEU A 50 1.25 -0.96 4.98
CA LEU A 50 1.78 -1.88 3.98
C LEU A 50 3.27 -2.18 4.20
N ASN A 51 4.07 -1.17 4.51
CA ASN A 51 5.49 -1.38 4.83
C ASN A 51 5.68 -2.21 6.10
N SER A 52 4.80 -2.05 7.10
CA SER A 52 4.83 -2.84 8.33
C SER A 52 4.48 -4.31 8.06
N ILE A 53 3.50 -4.58 7.17
CA ILE A 53 3.16 -5.92 6.71
C ILE A 53 4.35 -6.52 5.96
N ARG A 54 4.95 -5.79 5.02
CA ARG A 54 6.11 -6.24 4.25
C ARG A 54 7.30 -6.61 5.14
N ILE A 55 7.58 -5.83 6.18
CA ILE A 55 8.63 -6.18 7.14
C ILE A 55 8.32 -7.52 7.81
N LYS A 56 7.08 -7.74 8.26
CA LYS A 56 6.66 -9.00 8.87
C LYS A 56 6.71 -10.19 7.91
N GLU A 57 6.45 -9.96 6.61
CA GLU A 57 6.64 -10.98 5.56
C GLU A 57 8.12 -11.36 5.40
N ILE A 58 9.01 -10.36 5.39
CA ILE A 58 10.47 -10.59 5.25
C ILE A 58 11.05 -11.26 6.49
N THR A 59 10.58 -10.91 7.69
CA THR A 59 11.09 -11.47 8.95
C THR A 59 10.48 -12.81 9.31
N GLY A 60 9.45 -13.29 8.58
CA GLY A 60 8.75 -14.54 8.87
C GLY A 60 7.81 -14.47 10.08
N GLU A 61 7.58 -13.29 10.66
CA GLU A 61 6.71 -13.11 11.84
C GLU A 61 5.24 -13.41 11.56
N LEU A 62 4.81 -13.41 10.29
CA LEU A 62 3.45 -13.78 9.90
C LEU A 62 3.15 -15.29 10.04
N GLU A 63 4.17 -16.15 10.00
CA GLU A 63 4.00 -17.61 10.09
C GLU A 63 3.66 -18.09 11.53
N GLY A 64 3.86 -17.23 12.53
CA GLY A 64 3.62 -17.54 13.95
C GLY A 64 2.13 -17.60 14.35
N ASN A 65 1.21 -17.06 13.54
CA ASN A 65 -0.23 -17.03 13.84
C ASN A 65 -1.06 -18.08 13.10
N SER A 66 -0.43 -18.96 12.31
CA SER A 66 -1.13 -20.03 11.57
C SER A 66 -1.22 -21.36 12.33
N LYS A 67 -0.71 -21.42 13.56
CA LYS A 67 -0.87 -22.57 14.47
C LYS A 67 -1.73 -22.18 15.66
N ILE A 68 -3.01 -21.99 15.43
CA ILE A 68 -4.03 -22.15 16.47
C ILE A 68 -4.80 -23.42 16.08
N GLU A 69 -4.59 -24.43 16.92
CA GLU A 69 -5.26 -25.72 17.14
C GLU A 69 -6.41 -26.14 16.21
#